data_AF-A0A2G9UED9-F1
#
_entry.id   AF-A0A2G9UED9-F1
#
_cell.length_a   1.000
_cell.length_b   1.000
_cell.length_c   1.000
_cell.angle_alpha   90.00
_cell.angle_beta   90.00
_cell.angle_gamma   90.00
#
_symmetry.space_group_name_H-M   'P 1'
#
loop_
_entity.id
_entity.type
_entity.pdbx_description
1 polymer ?
#
loop_
_entity_poly.entity_id
_entity_poly.type
_entity_poly.pdbx_seq_one_letter_code
_entity_poly.pdbx_strand_id
1 'polypeptide(L)'
;MGVHTFELDANEKVLAVIYPKLFIDFVKSGKPRQDWTPLQKELDNYMHIDVNVDNGTLPYMANGYEKEVINYWKMMKEFDDDLTRLKMKYTMEFTQ
;
A
#
# COMPACT_ATOMS: atom_id res chain seq x y z
N MET A 1 -15.37 -6.59 -13.26
CA MET A 1 -15.03 -5.18 -13.52
C MET A 1 -16.33 -4.41 -13.47
N GLY A 2 -16.45 -3.41 -12.58
CA GLY A 2 -17.73 -2.79 -12.22
C GLY A 2 -18.43 -2.14 -13.39
N VAL A 3 -19.76 -2.22 -13.41
CA VAL A 3 -20.58 -1.51 -14.41
C VAL A 3 -20.55 -0.02 -14.04
N HIS A 4 -19.78 0.77 -14.78
CA HIS A 4 -19.80 2.23 -14.64
C HIS A 4 -21.04 2.76 -15.34
N THR A 5 -21.95 3.35 -14.58
CA THR A 5 -23.20 3.95 -15.08
C THR A 5 -23.03 5.36 -15.65
N PHE A 6 -21.80 5.88 -15.66
CA PHE A 6 -21.45 7.23 -16.12
C PHE A 6 -20.36 7.16 -17.19
N GLU A 7 -20.30 8.18 -18.06
CA GLU A 7 -19.21 8.32 -19.02
C GLU A 7 -17.88 8.50 -18.27
N LEU A 8 -16.89 7.69 -18.63
CA LEU A 8 -15.55 7.79 -18.08
C LEU A 8 -14.92 9.13 -18.46
N ASP A 9 -14.34 9.82 -17.47
CA ASP A 9 -13.52 10.99 -17.71
C ASP A 9 -12.19 10.61 -18.42
N ALA A 10 -11.39 11.61 -18.79
CA ALA A 10 -10.14 11.37 -19.51
C ALA A 10 -9.13 10.52 -18.72
N ASN A 11 -9.05 10.71 -17.40
CA ASN A 11 -8.14 9.97 -16.52
C ASN A 11 -8.64 8.54 -16.32
N GLU A 12 -9.95 8.38 -16.09
CA GLU A 12 -10.62 7.09 -15.93
C GLU A 12 -10.52 6.22 -17.20
N LYS A 13 -10.60 6.82 -18.39
CA LYS A 13 -10.37 6.11 -19.66
C LYS A 13 -8.97 5.50 -19.74
N VAL A 14 -7.96 6.22 -19.27
CA VAL A 14 -6.58 5.72 -19.24
C VAL A 14 -6.41 4.65 -18.15
N LEU A 15 -6.98 4.86 -16.96
CA LEU A 15 -6.98 3.86 -15.88
C LEU A 15 -7.69 2.56 -16.28
N ALA A 16 -8.78 2.64 -17.03
CA ALA A 16 -9.52 1.48 -17.54
C ALA A 16 -8.69 0.59 -18.48
N VAL A 17 -7.63 1.14 -19.09
CA VAL A 17 -6.67 0.38 -19.90
C VAL A 17 -5.49 -0.10 -19.06
N ILE A 18 -4.91 0.78 -18.23
CA ILE A 18 -3.71 0.47 -17.46
C ILE A 18 -3.99 -0.60 -16.40
N TYR A 19 -5.06 -0.44 -15.61
CA TYR A 19 -5.32 -1.30 -14.46
C TYR A 19 -5.48 -2.77 -14.88
N PRO A 20 -6.35 -3.14 -15.86
CA PRO A 20 -6.45 -4.53 -16.30
C PRO A 20 -5.16 -5.08 -16.89
N LYS A 21 -4.39 -4.24 -17.61
CA LYS A 21 -3.11 -4.65 -18.19
C LYS A 21 -2.10 -5.07 -17.11
N LEU A 22 -2.01 -4.31 -16.00
CA LEU A 22 -1.15 -4.66 -14.87
C LEU A 22 -1.50 -6.06 -14.31
N PHE A 23 -2.78 -6.36 -14.13
CA PHE A 23 -3.20 -7.69 -13.66
C PHE A 23 -2.93 -8.79 -14.67
N ILE A 24 -3.22 -8.56 -15.95
CA ILE A 24 -2.98 -9.55 -17.01
C ILE A 24 -1.48 -9.86 -17.10
N ASP A 25 -0.62 -8.85 -17.07
CA ASP A 25 0.83 -9.01 -17.18
C ASP A 25 1.39 -9.68 -15.92
N PHE A 26 0.83 -9.38 -14.73
CA PHE A 26 1.13 -10.11 -13.49
C PHE A 26 0.75 -11.59 -13.58
N VAL A 27 -0.46 -11.92 -14.04
CA VAL A 27 -0.92 -13.31 -14.19
C VAL A 27 -0.04 -14.08 -15.17
N LYS A 28 0.41 -13.43 -16.25
CA LYS A 28 1.25 -14.07 -17.28
C LYS A 28 2.71 -14.28 -16.86
N SER A 29 3.28 -13.32 -16.14
CA SER A 29 4.74 -13.23 -15.98
C SER A 29 5.21 -13.07 -14.53
N GLY A 30 4.29 -12.91 -13.58
CA GLY A 30 4.57 -12.52 -12.20
C GLY A 30 5.02 -11.06 -12.05
N LYS A 31 5.08 -10.28 -13.13
CA LYS A 31 5.47 -8.87 -13.14
C LYS A 31 4.38 -8.00 -13.77
N PRO A 32 3.72 -7.10 -13.01
CA PRO A 32 2.66 -6.26 -13.56
C PRO A 32 3.17 -5.24 -14.60
N ARG A 33 4.41 -4.77 -14.44
CA ARG A 33 5.07 -3.81 -15.32
C ARG A 33 6.59 -4.01 -15.29
N GLN A 34 7.30 -3.57 -16.33
CA GLN A 34 8.75 -3.76 -16.45
C GLN A 34 9.57 -3.04 -15.38
N ASP A 35 9.14 -1.83 -14.99
CA ASP A 35 9.71 -0.98 -13.94
C ASP A 35 9.14 -1.26 -12.54
N TRP A 36 8.20 -2.20 -12.42
CA TRP A 36 7.65 -2.60 -11.12
C TRP A 36 8.70 -3.38 -10.34
N THR A 37 9.26 -2.75 -9.31
CA THR A 37 10.23 -3.38 -8.41
C THR A 37 9.52 -4.12 -7.28
N PRO A 38 9.98 -5.33 -6.90
CA PRO A 38 9.46 -6.03 -5.71
C PRO A 38 9.62 -5.18 -4.44
N LEU A 39 8.80 -5.47 -3.42
CA LEU A 39 8.86 -4.77 -2.15
C LEU A 39 10.24 -4.94 -1.49
N GLN A 40 10.86 -3.82 -1.17
CA GLN A 40 12.09 -3.65 -0.40
C GLN A 40 11.70 -3.02 0.92
N LYS A 41 11.87 -3.77 2.02
CA LYS A 41 11.38 -3.39 3.35
C LYS A 41 11.95 -2.06 3.84
N GLU A 42 13.17 -1.74 3.44
CA GLU A 42 13.92 -0.55 3.83
C GLU A 42 13.40 0.71 3.13
N LEU A 43 12.95 0.57 1.88
CA LEU A 43 12.43 1.69 1.07
C LEU A 43 10.92 1.84 1.20
N ASP A 44 10.23 0.76 1.55
CA ASP A 44 8.77 0.70 1.53
C ASP A 44 8.23 1.16 0.18
N ASN A 45 8.82 0.61 -0.90
CA ASN A 45 8.49 0.99 -2.26
C ASN A 45 7.14 0.40 -2.69
N TYR A 46 6.36 1.20 -3.38
CA TYR A 46 5.04 0.85 -3.89
C TYR A 46 4.79 1.49 -5.26
N MET A 47 3.88 0.92 -6.04
CA MET A 47 3.43 1.54 -7.28
C MET A 47 2.34 2.56 -6.94
N HIS A 48 2.64 3.85 -7.12
CA HIS A 48 1.66 4.91 -7.01
C HIS A 48 0.82 4.94 -8.30
N ILE A 49 -0.43 4.50 -8.22
CA ILE A 49 -1.34 4.48 -9.36
C ILE A 49 -2.15 5.77 -9.34
N ASP A 50 -1.63 6.78 -10.03
CA ASP A 50 -2.31 8.03 -10.32
C ASP A 50 -2.20 8.32 -11.81
N VAL A 51 -3.25 8.92 -12.37
CA VAL A 51 -3.31 9.34 -13.76
C VAL A 51 -3.94 10.71 -13.83
N ASN A 52 -3.19 11.63 -14.41
CA ASN A 52 -3.71 12.94 -14.77
C ASN A 52 -3.26 13.26 -16.19
N VAL A 53 -4.24 13.30 -17.10
CA VAL A 53 -4.01 13.52 -18.54
C VAL A 53 -3.58 14.96 -18.82
N ASP A 54 -4.02 15.93 -18.01
CA ASP A 54 -3.73 17.35 -18.21
C ASP A 54 -2.26 17.69 -17.94
N ASN A 55 -1.65 17.06 -16.93
CA ASN A 55 -0.23 17.25 -16.59
C ASN A 55 0.67 16.08 -17.01
N GLY A 56 0.10 15.01 -17.57
CA GLY A 56 0.82 13.83 -18.02
C GLY A 56 1.29 12.89 -16.91
N THR A 57 0.78 13.02 -15.68
CA THR A 57 1.06 12.07 -14.61
C THR A 57 0.56 10.68 -14.99
N LEU A 58 1.46 9.70 -14.87
CA LEU A 58 1.19 8.28 -15.05
C LEU A 58 1.72 7.51 -13.84
N PRO A 59 1.29 6.25 -13.64
CA PRO A 59 1.75 5.47 -12.50
C PRO A 59 3.27 5.35 -12.44
N TYR A 60 3.82 5.46 -11.23
CA TYR A 60 5.27 5.45 -11.00
C TYR A 60 5.62 4.78 -9.66
N MET A 61 6.88 4.36 -9.52
CA MET A 61 7.39 3.81 -8.26
C MET A 61 7.63 4.94 -7.25
N ALA A 62 7.00 4.84 -6.09
CA ALA A 62 7.18 5.74 -4.96
C ALA A 62 7.65 4.95 -3.72
N ASN A 63 8.04 5.67 -2.67
CA ASN A 63 8.58 5.11 -1.43
C ASN A 63 7.82 5.66 -0.21
N GLY A 64 7.77 4.88 0.87
CA GLY A 64 7.25 5.32 2.16
C GLY A 64 5.74 5.60 2.13
N TYR A 65 4.95 4.60 1.75
CA TYR A 65 3.50 4.70 1.69
C TYR A 65 2.94 5.10 3.05
N GLU A 66 2.27 6.26 3.14
CA GLU A 66 1.61 6.73 4.37
C GLU A 66 2.47 6.59 5.64
N LYS A 67 3.79 6.85 5.50
CA LYS A 67 4.80 6.50 6.52
C LYS A 67 4.48 7.06 7.90
N GLU A 68 3.96 8.28 7.98
CA GLU A 68 3.61 8.92 9.25
C GLU A 68 2.47 8.19 9.97
N VAL A 69 1.41 7.86 9.24
CA VAL A 69 0.24 7.13 9.77
C VAL A 69 0.65 5.72 10.19
N ILE A 70 1.42 5.02 9.35
CA ILE A 70 1.92 3.68 9.67
C ILE A 70 2.80 3.69 10.92
N ASN A 71 3.70 4.68 11.04
CA ASN A 71 4.56 4.81 12.21
C ASN A 71 3.76 5.06 13.48
N TYR A 72 2.75 5.93 13.42
CA TYR A 72 1.86 6.16 14.55
C TYR A 72 1.22 4.85 15.05
N TRP A 73 0.63 4.06 14.15
CA TRP A 73 0.00 2.79 14.54
C TRP A 73 1.00 1.75 15.05
N LYS A 74 2.20 1.69 14.48
CA LYS A 74 3.28 0.83 14.98
C LYS A 74 3.64 1.19 16.42
N MET A 75 3.85 2.48 16.71
CA MET A 75 4.15 2.95 18.06
C MET A 75 3.03 2.65 19.05
N MET A 76 1.77 2.84 18.64
CA MET A 76 0.62 2.54 19.50
C MET A 76 0.52 1.06 19.85
N LYS A 77 0.82 0.18 18.88
CA LYS A 77 0.87 -1.26 19.11
C LYS A 77 2.03 -1.64 20.04
N GLU A 78 3.22 -1.11 19.79
CA GLU A 78 4.39 -1.35 20.64
C GLU A 78 4.13 -0.92 22.08
N PHE A 79 3.48 0.23 22.27
CA PHE A 79 3.07 0.71 23.59
C PHE A 79 2.09 -0.24 24.29
N ASP A 80 1.08 -0.74 23.59
CA ASP A 80 0.10 -1.70 24.15
C ASP A 80 0.76 -3.05 24.51
N ASP A 81 1.65 -3.54 23.64
CA ASP A 81 2.43 -4.75 23.89
C ASP A 81 3.31 -4.58 25.15
N ASP A 82 3.91 -3.40 25.35
CA ASP A 82 4.73 -3.08 26.52
C ASP A 82 3.91 -3.06 27.81
N LEU A 83 2.74 -2.40 27.80
CA LEU A 83 1.82 -2.36 28.93
C LEU A 83 1.33 -3.76 29.31
N THR A 84 1.01 -4.60 28.31
CA THR A 84 0.57 -5.98 28.52
C THR A 84 1.65 -6.81 29.20
N ARG A 85 2.91 -6.69 28.76
CA ARG A 85 4.05 -7.40 29.39
C ARG A 85 4.28 -6.95 30.83
N LEU A 86 4.16 -5.66 31.11
CA LEU A 86 4.27 -5.14 32.47
C LEU A 86 3.18 -5.70 33.38
N LYS A 87 1.92 -5.69 32.93
CA LYS A 87 0.79 -6.22 33.70
C LYS A 87 0.97 -7.70 34.03
N MET A 88 1.43 -8.51 33.06
CA MET A 88 1.72 -9.93 33.30
C MET A 88 2.81 -10.12 34.35
N LYS A 89 3.89 -9.34 34.29
CA LYS A 89 4.99 -9.41 35.26
C LYS A 89 4.51 -9.09 36.69
N TYR A 90 3.79 -7.98 36.87
CA TYR A 90 3.23 -7.62 38.18
C TYR A 90 2.29 -8.70 38.72
N THR A 91 1.39 -9.23 37.88
CA THR A 91 0.44 -10.28 38.32
C THR A 91 1.16 -11.54 38.83
N MET A 92 2.28 -11.92 38.20
CA MET A 92 3.07 -13.07 38.66
C MET A 92 3.81 -12.82 39.97
N GLU A 93 4.28 -11.59 40.21
CA GLU A 93 4.98 -11.21 41.45
C GLU A 93 4.04 -11.13 42.67
N PHE A 94 2.75 -10.86 42.49
CA PHE A 94 1.75 -10.84 43.57
C PHE A 94 1.15 -12.21 43.93
N THR A 95 1.44 -13.26 43.14
CA THR A 95 0.91 -14.61 43.37
C THR A 95 1.95 -15.57 43.97
N GLN A 96 3.11 -15.06 44.36
CA GLN A 96 4.15 -15.74 45.18
C GLN A 96 4.15 -15.17 46.59
#